data_AF-A0A7S1HEF9-F1
#
_entry.id   AF-A0A7S1HEF9-F1
#
_cell.length_a   1.000
_cell.length_b   1.000
_cell.length_c   1.000
_cell.angle_alpha   90.00
_cell.angle_beta   90.00
_cell.angle_gamma   90.00
#
_symmetry.space_group_name_H-M   'P 1'
#
loop_
_entity.id
_entity.type
_entity.pdbx_description
1 polymer ?
#
loop_
_entity_poly.entity_id
_entity_poly.type
_entity_poly.pdbx_seq_one_letter_code
_entity_poly.pdbx_strand_id
1 'polypeptide(L)'
;NGSVVTTLIRRGADVNAQDDSGWTPLCRAVFWGSYFSAVRLLDAGARLDLETLGLRTALHWAAYGGQVDCVRLLLERGADVRARDGEGDSALDIAEDRGFNATKKV
;
A
#
# COMPACT_ATOMS: atom_id res chain seq x y z
N ASN A 1 6.50 -8.52 11.19
CA ASN A 1 6.51 -8.35 12.65
C ASN A 1 6.41 -6.87 13.04
N GLY A 2 5.24 -6.41 13.53
CA GLY A 2 5.02 -5.00 13.87
C GLY A 2 5.91 -4.44 15.00
N SER A 3 6.50 -5.32 15.82
CA SER A 3 7.45 -4.95 16.88
C SER A 3 8.75 -4.35 16.32
N VAL A 4 9.29 -4.90 15.24
CA VAL A 4 10.51 -4.39 14.59
C VAL A 4 10.24 -3.05 13.93
N VAL A 5 9.13 -2.93 13.21
CA VAL A 5 8.70 -1.68 12.55
C VAL A 5 8.59 -0.55 13.59
N THR A 6 7.89 -0.80 14.70
CA THR A 6 7.72 0.21 15.77
C THR A 6 9.07 0.63 16.37
N THR A 7 10.00 -0.32 16.54
CA THR A 7 11.32 -0.04 17.10
C THR A 7 12.14 0.86 16.16
N LEU A 8 12.14 0.57 14.86
CA LEU A 8 12.87 1.36 13.87
C LEU A 8 12.32 2.79 13.76
N ILE A 9 10.99 2.95 13.74
CA ILE A 9 10.34 4.27 13.72
C ILE A 9 10.76 5.10 14.94
N ARG A 10 10.74 4.51 16.15
CA ARG A 10 11.18 5.18 17.38
C ARG A 10 12.66 5.58 17.38
N ARG A 11 13.49 4.93 16.55
CA ARG A 11 14.91 5.26 16.38
C ARG A 11 15.15 6.29 15.27
N GLY A 12 14.10 6.87 14.69
CA GLY A 12 14.21 7.89 13.66
C GLY A 12 14.41 7.33 12.25
N ALA A 13 14.03 6.07 12.01
CA ALA A 13 13.99 5.55 10.64
C ALA A 13 13.01 6.38 9.79
N ASP A 14 13.41 6.72 8.57
CA ASP A 14 12.55 7.42 7.63
C ASP A 14 11.45 6.47 7.14
N VAL A 15 10.20 6.77 7.53
CA VAL A 15 9.00 6.01 7.17
C VAL A 15 8.66 6.10 5.68
N ASN A 16 9.21 7.09 4.99
CA ASN A 16 8.98 7.39 3.58
C ASN A 16 10.19 7.06 2.69
N ALA A 17 11.23 6.43 3.24
CA ALA A 17 12.39 6.02 2.48
C ALA A 17 11.97 5.16 1.27
N GLN A 18 12.53 5.46 0.11
CA GLN A 18 12.33 4.70 -1.11
C GLN A 18 13.59 3.91 -1.43
N ASP A 19 13.43 2.65 -1.85
CA ASP A 19 14.52 1.92 -2.49
C ASP A 19 14.72 2.38 -3.95
N ASP A 20 15.70 1.81 -4.65
CA ASP A 20 16.03 2.18 -6.04
C ASP A 20 14.87 2.00 -7.02
N SER A 21 13.83 1.25 -6.64
CA SER A 21 12.61 1.02 -7.42
C SER A 21 11.43 1.87 -6.92
N GLY A 22 11.68 2.83 -6.02
CA GLY A 22 10.66 3.70 -5.46
C GLY A 22 9.81 3.07 -4.36
N TRP A 23 10.11 1.84 -3.91
CA TRP A 23 9.27 1.17 -2.91
C TRP A 23 9.44 1.79 -1.53
N THR A 24 8.30 2.15 -0.94
CA THR A 24 8.23 2.58 0.45
C THR A 24 7.97 1.39 1.38
N PRO A 25 8.32 1.50 2.68
CA PRO A 25 7.91 0.53 3.70
C PRO A 25 6.40 0.25 3.68
N LEU A 26 5.59 1.29 3.38
CA LEU A 26 4.14 1.16 3.29
C LEU A 26 3.73 0.28 2.11
N CYS A 27 4.26 0.53 0.91
CA CYS A 27 3.96 -0.29 -0.28
C CYS A 27 4.26 -1.77 -0.02
N ARG A 28 5.41 -2.06 0.62
CA ARG A 28 5.79 -3.44 0.96
C ARG A 28 4.86 -4.04 2.01
N ALA A 29 4.48 -3.28 3.04
CA ALA A 29 3.56 -3.75 4.07
C ALA A 29 2.19 -4.12 3.50
N VAL A 30 1.61 -3.28 2.65
CA VAL A 30 0.28 -3.50 2.08
C VAL A 30 0.28 -4.55 0.99
N PHE A 31 1.36 -4.69 0.22
CA PHE A 31 1.52 -5.77 -0.76
C PHE A 31 1.48 -7.17 -0.11
N TRP A 32 2.15 -7.32 1.04
CA TRP A 32 2.20 -8.58 1.79
C TRP A 32 1.07 -8.74 2.82
N GLY A 33 0.08 -7.86 2.85
CA GLY A 33 -1.06 -7.97 3.78
C GLY A 33 -0.72 -7.71 5.25
N SER A 34 0.41 -7.05 5.53
CA SER A 34 0.85 -6.73 6.89
C SER A 34 0.07 -5.55 7.48
N TYR A 35 -1.23 -5.74 7.75
CA TYR A 35 -2.15 -4.71 8.23
C TYR A 35 -1.60 -3.92 9.42
N PHE A 36 -1.14 -4.60 10.47
CA PHE A 36 -0.59 -3.92 11.65
C PHE A 36 0.64 -3.07 11.34
N SER A 37 1.51 -3.52 10.43
CA SER A 37 2.67 -2.74 10.00
C SER A 37 2.22 -1.50 9.21
N ALA A 38 1.24 -1.66 8.30
CA ALA A 38 0.67 -0.56 7.54
C ALA A 38 0.04 0.50 8.44
N VAL A 39 -0.75 0.09 9.45
CA VAL A 39 -1.30 1.00 10.46
C VAL A 39 -0.19 1.78 11.15
N ARG A 40 0.86 1.12 11.63
CA ARG A 40 1.95 1.79 12.35
C ARG A 40 2.75 2.75 11.48
N LEU A 41 2.94 2.42 10.20
CA LEU A 41 3.59 3.30 9.24
C LEU A 41 2.74 4.53 8.97
N LEU A 42 1.43 4.36 8.75
CA LEU A 42 0.51 5.47 8.51
C LEU A 42 0.36 6.38 9.75
N ASP A 43 0.29 5.80 10.95
CA ASP A 43 0.26 6.55 12.22
C ASP A 43 1.57 7.34 12.44
N ALA A 44 2.68 6.88 11.85
CA ALA A 44 3.97 7.55 11.88
C ALA A 44 4.19 8.54 10.73
N GLY A 45 3.16 8.82 9.91
CA GLY A 45 3.23 9.80 8.83
C GLY A 45 3.74 9.25 7.49
N ALA A 46 3.59 7.95 7.25
CA ALA A 46 3.83 7.40 5.92
C ALA A 46 2.90 8.03 4.89
N ARG A 47 3.48 8.47 3.78
CA ARG A 47 2.81 9.13 2.66
C ARG A 47 2.10 8.12 1.77
N LEU A 48 0.89 8.48 1.34
CA LEU A 48 0.04 7.66 0.47
C LEU A 48 0.25 7.97 -1.02
N ASP A 49 0.79 9.15 -1.32
CA ASP A 49 1.00 9.71 -2.66
C ASP A 49 2.38 9.38 -3.24
N LEU A 50 3.21 8.62 -2.51
CA LEU A 50 4.50 8.18 -3.04
C LEU A 50 4.29 7.04 -4.03
N GLU A 51 4.91 7.21 -5.19
CA GLU A 51 4.83 6.30 -6.31
C GLU A 51 6.12 5.48 -6.44
N THR A 52 5.93 4.19 -6.68
CA THR A 52 7.01 3.28 -7.09
C THR A 52 7.27 3.40 -8.60
N LEU A 53 8.28 2.68 -9.11
CA LEU A 53 8.49 2.55 -10.56
C LEU A 53 7.18 2.10 -11.25
N GLY A 54 6.82 2.81 -12.33
CA GLY A 54 5.54 2.61 -13.01
C GLY A 54 4.36 3.36 -12.38
N LEU A 55 4.62 4.46 -11.64
CA LEU A 55 3.60 5.35 -11.06
C LEU A 55 2.61 4.66 -10.10
N ARG A 56 3.01 3.53 -9.52
CA ARG A 56 2.13 2.76 -8.61
C ARG A 56 2.23 3.26 -7.18
N THR A 57 1.10 3.69 -6.64
CA THR A 57 0.92 4.02 -5.22
C THR A 57 0.72 2.79 -4.33
N ALA A 58 0.70 2.99 -3.01
CA ALA A 58 0.37 1.93 -2.05
C ALA A 58 -0.99 1.26 -2.31
N LEU A 59 -1.98 2.01 -2.84
CA LEU A 59 -3.30 1.47 -3.14
C LEU A 59 -3.27 0.46 -4.30
N HIS A 60 -2.51 0.76 -5.36
CA HIS A 60 -2.28 -0.18 -6.46
C HIS A 60 -1.65 -1.48 -5.95
N TRP A 61 -0.64 -1.40 -5.09
CA TRP A 61 0.02 -2.58 -4.54
C TRP A 61 -0.85 -3.39 -3.58
N ALA A 62 -1.70 -2.75 -2.79
CA ALA A 62 -2.66 -3.43 -1.94
C ALA A 62 -3.71 -4.20 -2.77
N ALA A 63 -4.20 -3.59 -3.85
CA ALA A 63 -5.10 -4.22 -4.82
C ALA A 63 -4.41 -5.38 -5.57
N TYR A 64 -3.19 -5.15 -6.04
CA TYR A 64 -2.34 -6.14 -6.71
C TYR A 64 -2.07 -7.37 -5.82
N GLY A 65 -1.93 -7.17 -4.50
CA GLY A 65 -1.77 -8.24 -3.52
C GLY A 65 -3.08 -8.87 -3.03
N GLY A 66 -4.25 -8.35 -3.43
CA GLY A 66 -5.56 -8.85 -3.00
C GLY A 66 -5.88 -8.57 -1.52
N GLN A 67 -5.22 -7.59 -0.91
CA GLN A 67 -5.23 -7.38 0.54
C GLN A 67 -6.38 -6.45 0.93
N VAL A 68 -7.61 -6.99 1.01
CA VAL A 68 -8.85 -6.23 1.23
C VAL A 68 -8.78 -5.34 2.48
N ASP A 69 -8.24 -5.84 3.59
CA ASP A 69 -8.12 -5.06 4.83
C ASP A 69 -7.13 -3.88 4.68
N CYS A 70 -6.06 -4.07 3.90
CA CYS A 70 -5.11 -3.00 3.60
C CYS A 70 -5.69 -1.99 2.62
N VAL A 71 -6.45 -2.42 1.61
CA VAL A 71 -7.16 -1.53 0.69
C VAL A 71 -8.13 -0.63 1.47
N ARG A 72 -8.96 -1.23 2.34
CA ARG A 72 -9.89 -0.49 3.19
C ARG A 72 -9.16 0.51 4.09
N LEU A 73 -8.08 0.09 4.74
CA LEU A 73 -7.25 0.98 5.56
C LEU A 73 -6.72 2.17 4.76
N LEU A 74 -6.15 1.94 3.57
CA LEU A 74 -5.60 3.02 2.76
C LEU A 74 -6.68 4.02 2.32
N LEU A 75 -7.88 3.53 1.96
CA LEU A 75 -9.02 4.37 1.62
C LEU A 75 -9.51 5.19 2.83
N GLU A 76 -9.59 4.58 4.02
CA GLU A 76 -9.93 5.28 5.27
C GLU A 76 -8.91 6.38 5.62
N ARG A 77 -7.64 6.20 5.24
CA ARG A 77 -6.57 7.19 5.43
C ARG A 77 -6.49 8.22 4.29
N GLY A 78 -7.40 8.18 3.32
CA GLY A 78 -7.51 9.18 2.25
C GLY A 78 -6.62 8.91 1.04
N ALA A 79 -6.27 7.66 0.75
CA ALA A 79 -5.59 7.32 -0.50
C ALA A 79 -6.46 7.70 -1.71
N ASP A 80 -5.83 8.24 -2.75
CA ASP A 80 -6.55 8.60 -3.97
C ASP A 80 -6.99 7.36 -4.74
N VAL A 81 -8.30 7.10 -4.72
CA VAL A 81 -8.93 5.99 -5.46
C VAL A 81 -8.89 6.19 -6.98
N ARG A 82 -8.65 7.43 -7.45
CA ARG A 82 -8.57 7.77 -8.88
C ARG A 82 -7.16 7.78 -9.42
N ALA A 83 -6.15 7.52 -8.59
CA ALA A 83 -4.78 7.38 -9.04
C ALA A 83 -4.70 6.30 -10.13
N ARG A 84 -3.92 6.59 -11.16
CA ARG A 84 -3.63 5.67 -12.27
C ARG A 84 -2.14 5.42 -12.31
N ASP A 85 -1.77 4.17 -12.55
CA ASP A 85 -0.38 3.79 -12.73
C ASP A 85 0.14 4.15 -14.14
N GLY A 86 1.38 3.76 -14.43
CA GLY A 86 2.06 4.05 -15.70
C GLY A 86 1.43 3.41 -16.92
N GLU A 87 0.63 2.36 -16.74
CA GLU A 87 -0.15 1.71 -17.80
C GLU A 87 -1.55 2.35 -17.94
N GLY A 88 -1.87 3.30 -17.06
CA GLY A 88 -3.17 3.94 -16.98
C GLY A 88 -4.17 3.15 -16.16
N ASP A 89 -3.77 2.10 -15.43
CA ASP A 89 -4.67 1.27 -14.64
C ASP A 89 -4.89 1.88 -13.26
N SER A 90 -6.14 1.89 -12.81
CA SER A 90 -6.48 2.20 -11.41
C SER A 90 -6.28 0.99 -10.51
N ALA A 91 -6.31 1.21 -9.19
CA ALA A 91 -6.30 0.09 -8.23
C ALA A 91 -7.47 -0.89 -8.43
N LEU A 92 -8.62 -0.42 -8.95
CA LEU A 92 -9.74 -1.30 -9.28
C LEU A 92 -9.41 -2.17 -10.50
N ASP A 93 -8.89 -1.57 -11.57
CA ASP A 93 -8.54 -2.27 -12.81
C ASP A 93 -7.54 -3.40 -12.51
N ILE A 94 -6.52 -3.11 -11.68
CA ILE A 94 -5.55 -4.10 -11.20
C ILE A 94 -6.22 -5.24 -10.41
N ALA A 95 -7.17 -4.91 -9.53
CA ALA A 95 -7.87 -5.93 -8.73
C ALA A 95 -8.73 -6.85 -9.61
N GLU A 96 -9.36 -6.30 -10.65
CA GLU A 96 -10.17 -7.07 -11.61
C GLU A 96 -9.31 -7.98 -12.49
N ASP A 97 -8.19 -7.48 -13.04
CA ASP A 97 -7.23 -8.26 -13.83
C ASP A 97 -6.66 -9.45 -13.04
N ARG A 98 -6.44 -9.22 -11.74
CA ARG A 98 -6.01 -10.25 -10.78
C ARG A 98 -7.08 -11.29 -10.44
N GLY A 99 -8.34 -11.04 -10.79
CA GLY A 99 -9.47 -11.87 -10.39
C GLY A 99 -9.88 -11.69 -8.92
N PHE A 100 -9.50 -10.59 -8.28
CA PHE A 100 -9.98 -10.17 -6.95
C PHE A 100 -11.34 -9.50 -7.04
N ASN A 101 -12.27 -10.14 -7.75
CA ASN A 101 -13.63 -9.65 -7.81
C ASN A 101 -14.28 -9.85 -6.44
N ALA A 102 -14.85 -8.79 -5.88
CA ALA A 102 -15.75 -8.84 -4.72
C ALA A 102 -16.99 -9.76 -4.94
N THR A 103 -17.10 -10.41 -6.10
CA THR A 103 -18.20 -11.27 -6.53
C THR A 103 -17.96 -12.77 -6.35
N LYS A 104 -16.81 -13.24 -5.84
CA LYS A 104 -16.72 -14.62 -5.31
C LYS A 104 -17.29 -14.69 -3.88
N LYS A 105 -18.57 -14.35 -3.74
CA LYS A 105 -19.45 -15.04 -2.79
C LYS A 105 -19.85 -16.34 -3.46
N VAL A 106 -19.09 -17.41 -3.22
CA VAL A 106 -19.61 -18.78 -3.33
C VAL A 106 -20.10 -19.21 -1.95
#